data_AF-A0A1X6YK73-F1
#
_entry.id   AF-A0A1X6YK73-F1
#
_cell.length_a   1.000
_cell.length_b   1.000
_cell.length_c   1.000
_cell.angle_alpha   90.00
_cell.angle_beta   90.00
_cell.angle_gamma   90.00
#
_symmetry.space_group_name_H-M   'P 1'
#
loop_
_entity.id
_entity.type
_entity.pdbx_description
1 polymer ?
#
loop_
_entity_poly.entity_id
_entity_poly.type
_entity_poly.pdbx_seq_one_letter_code
_entity_poly.pdbx_strand_id
1 'polypeptide(L)'
;MSFAFFLATPCLVHADEAAEQMVQDALPVMYHTCASVIEEADGDETYVLAVVEKMTALSIYNRQIDIGDHATSDEDKAALRETFLTALSEGCSDDKDALLGGVVDNAVKTTLGL
;
A
#
# COMPACT_ATOMS: atom_id res chain seq x y z
N MET A 1 54.22 -3.43 -2.81
CA MET A 1 52.93 -3.91 -3.37
C MET A 1 51.97 -4.07 -2.21
N SER A 2 51.08 -3.11 -1.97
CA SER A 2 50.02 -3.25 -0.95
C SER A 2 48.83 -3.96 -1.56
N PHE A 3 48.49 -5.13 -1.02
CA PHE A 3 47.22 -5.79 -1.25
C PHE A 3 46.15 -5.05 -0.44
N ALA A 4 45.30 -4.27 -1.11
CA ALA A 4 44.10 -3.71 -0.49
C ALA A 4 43.02 -4.80 -0.45
N PHE A 5 42.76 -5.31 0.74
CA PHE A 5 41.69 -6.22 1.06
C PHE A 5 40.37 -5.43 0.98
N PHE A 6 39.62 -5.60 -0.11
CA PHE A 6 38.28 -5.03 -0.23
C PHE A 6 37.35 -5.84 0.68
N LEU A 7 37.06 -5.29 1.86
CA LEU A 7 36.01 -5.80 2.73
C LEU A 7 34.67 -5.60 2.01
N ALA A 8 34.19 -6.66 1.37
CA ALA A 8 32.80 -6.75 0.93
C ALA A 8 31.92 -6.86 2.18
N THR A 9 31.46 -5.70 2.66
CA THR A 9 30.39 -5.64 3.66
C THR A 9 29.12 -6.22 3.01
N PRO A 10 28.49 -7.27 3.56
CA PRO A 10 27.22 -7.77 3.07
C PRO A 10 26.14 -6.78 3.49
N CYS A 11 25.94 -5.73 2.70
CA CYS A 11 24.75 -4.90 2.81
C CYS A 11 23.57 -5.71 2.23
N LEU A 12 22.75 -6.27 3.12
CA LEU A 12 21.29 -6.24 3.02
C LEU A 12 20.68 -6.76 1.70
N VAL A 13 20.65 -8.07 1.49
CA VAL A 13 19.79 -8.70 0.46
C VAL A 13 18.33 -8.82 0.93
N HIS A 14 18.03 -8.75 2.23
CA HIS A 14 16.70 -9.05 2.79
C HIS A 14 15.63 -7.95 2.59
N ALA A 15 16.02 -6.68 2.44
CA ALA A 15 15.05 -5.59 2.27
C ALA A 15 14.43 -5.60 0.87
N ASP A 16 15.17 -6.12 -0.11
CA ASP A 16 14.72 -6.26 -1.50
C ASP A 16 13.70 -7.41 -1.60
N GLU A 17 13.96 -8.55 -0.94
CA GLU A 17 13.07 -9.72 -0.98
C GLU A 17 11.66 -9.43 -0.46
N ALA A 18 11.52 -8.67 0.63
CA ALA A 18 10.20 -8.31 1.18
C ALA A 18 9.42 -7.38 0.24
N ALA A 19 10.11 -6.43 -0.39
CA ALA A 19 9.53 -5.50 -1.35
C ALA A 19 9.12 -6.20 -2.65
N GLU A 20 10.00 -7.07 -3.16
CA GLU A 20 9.72 -7.93 -4.29
C GLU A 20 8.49 -8.80 -4.02
N GLN A 21 8.38 -9.40 -2.84
CA GLN A 21 7.21 -10.20 -2.46
C GLN A 21 5.93 -9.35 -2.43
N MET A 22 5.96 -8.13 -1.88
CA MET A 22 4.80 -7.24 -1.91
C MET A 22 4.34 -6.92 -3.33
N VAL A 23 5.29 -6.68 -4.24
CA VAL A 23 4.98 -6.45 -5.66
C VAL A 23 4.39 -7.71 -6.27
N GLN A 24 5.02 -8.88 -6.10
CA GLN A 24 4.54 -10.15 -6.63
C GLN A 24 3.12 -10.48 -6.14
N ASP A 25 2.83 -10.21 -4.87
CA ASP A 25 1.54 -10.42 -4.26
C ASP A 25 0.44 -9.50 -4.82
N ALA A 26 0.80 -8.28 -5.22
CA ALA A 26 -0.12 -7.30 -5.76
C ALA A 26 -0.28 -7.38 -7.28
N LEU A 27 0.72 -7.90 -8.01
CA LEU A 27 0.70 -7.99 -9.47
C LEU A 27 -0.60 -8.59 -10.04
N PRO A 28 -1.18 -9.68 -9.50
CA PRO A 28 -2.41 -10.26 -10.01
C PRO A 28 -3.63 -9.33 -9.91
N VAL A 29 -3.60 -8.40 -8.96
CA VAL A 29 -4.73 -7.54 -8.57
C VAL A 29 -4.48 -6.05 -8.87
N MET A 30 -3.34 -5.72 -9.48
CA MET A 30 -2.88 -4.34 -9.72
C MET A 30 -3.76 -3.58 -10.72
N TYR A 31 -4.47 -4.29 -11.59
CA TYR A 31 -5.32 -3.70 -12.63
C TYR A 31 -6.78 -3.60 -12.25
N HIS A 32 -7.17 -3.92 -11.01
CA HIS A 32 -8.52 -3.61 -10.58
C HIS A 32 -8.79 -2.12 -10.66
N THR A 33 -9.94 -1.79 -11.21
CA THR A 33 -10.65 -0.55 -10.95
C THR A 33 -11.51 -0.66 -9.70
N CYS A 34 -11.97 0.48 -9.17
CA CYS A 34 -12.94 0.53 -8.08
C CYS A 34 -14.22 -0.29 -8.37
N ALA A 35 -14.68 -0.35 -9.63
CA ALA A 35 -15.81 -1.18 -10.03
C ALA A 35 -15.41 -2.66 -10.12
N SER A 36 -14.33 -2.98 -10.83
CA SER A 36 -13.98 -4.37 -11.14
C SER A 36 -13.63 -5.20 -9.89
N VAL A 37 -13.09 -4.56 -8.84
CA VAL A 37 -12.79 -5.28 -7.58
C VAL A 37 -14.07 -5.75 -6.90
N ILE A 38 -15.15 -4.97 -6.99
CA ILE A 38 -16.46 -5.31 -6.42
C ILE A 38 -17.15 -6.37 -7.28
N GLU A 39 -17.05 -6.26 -8.61
CA GLU A 39 -17.59 -7.25 -9.54
C GLU A 39 -16.89 -8.61 -9.38
N GLU A 40 -15.56 -8.64 -9.31
CA GLU A 40 -14.80 -9.88 -9.16
C GLU A 40 -14.96 -10.50 -7.77
N ALA A 41 -15.17 -9.69 -6.74
CA ALA A 41 -15.45 -10.18 -5.39
C ALA A 41 -16.72 -11.04 -5.32
N ASP A 42 -17.72 -10.80 -6.17
CA ASP A 42 -19.02 -11.49 -6.15
C ASP A 42 -19.64 -11.56 -4.72
N GLY A 43 -19.50 -10.46 -3.96
CA GLY A 43 -19.94 -10.36 -2.58
C GLY A 43 -18.94 -10.81 -1.51
N ASP A 44 -17.73 -11.24 -1.88
CA ASP A 44 -16.63 -11.51 -0.95
C ASP A 44 -15.95 -10.22 -0.49
N GLU A 45 -16.45 -9.64 0.60
CA GLU A 45 -15.83 -8.46 1.22
C GLU A 45 -14.38 -8.70 1.68
N THR A 46 -14.01 -9.95 1.99
CA THR A 46 -12.65 -10.31 2.41
C THR A 46 -11.67 -10.15 1.25
N TYR A 47 -12.10 -10.50 0.04
CA TYR A 47 -11.32 -10.29 -1.17
C TYR A 47 -11.05 -8.80 -1.40
N VAL A 48 -12.09 -7.96 -1.34
CA VAL A 48 -11.95 -6.50 -1.52
C VAL A 48 -10.96 -5.93 -0.51
N LEU A 49 -11.09 -6.31 0.77
CA LEU A 49 -10.18 -5.88 1.82
C LEU A 49 -8.75 -6.31 1.53
N ALA A 50 -8.52 -7.57 1.14
CA ALA A 50 -7.20 -8.09 0.84
C ALA A 50 -6.53 -7.34 -0.33
N VAL A 51 -7.28 -6.97 -1.37
CA VAL A 51 -6.76 -6.16 -2.48
C VAL A 51 -6.38 -4.76 -2.00
N VAL A 52 -7.27 -4.09 -1.24
CA VAL A 52 -7.00 -2.74 -0.69
C VAL A 52 -5.80 -2.75 0.24
N GLU A 53 -5.65 -3.77 1.09
CA GLU A 53 -4.51 -3.94 1.98
C GLU A 53 -3.19 -4.07 1.20
N LYS A 54 -3.15 -4.89 0.15
CA LYS A 54 -1.97 -5.03 -0.72
C LYS A 54 -1.56 -3.70 -1.36
N MET A 55 -2.54 -2.95 -1.90
CA MET A 55 -2.27 -1.64 -2.52
C MET A 55 -1.82 -0.60 -1.50
N THR A 56 -2.42 -0.63 -0.29
CA THR A 56 -2.06 0.29 0.79
C THR A 56 -0.64 0.02 1.28
N ALA A 57 -0.29 -1.24 1.48
CA ALA A 57 1.05 -1.64 1.91
C ALA A 57 2.12 -1.24 0.87
N LEU A 58 1.85 -1.44 -0.42
CA LEU A 58 2.74 -0.96 -1.49
C LEU A 58 2.86 0.56 -1.54
N SER A 59 1.76 1.30 -1.37
CA SER A 59 1.77 2.77 -1.31
C SER A 59 2.66 3.29 -0.17
N ILE A 60 2.48 2.74 1.03
CA ILE A 60 3.27 3.08 2.23
C ILE A 60 4.76 2.75 1.99
N TYR A 61 5.05 1.55 1.48
CA TYR A 61 6.42 1.12 1.18
C TYR A 61 7.10 2.02 0.15
N ASN A 62 6.44 2.27 -0.99
CA ASN A 62 6.99 3.09 -2.08
C ASN A 62 7.33 4.52 -1.65
N ARG A 63 6.64 5.02 -0.62
CA ARG A 63 6.84 6.36 -0.06
C ARG A 63 7.77 6.36 1.16
N GLN A 64 8.24 5.18 1.60
CA GLN A 64 9.07 4.99 2.79
C GLN A 64 8.42 5.60 4.05
N ILE A 65 7.09 5.44 4.15
CA ILE A 65 6.31 5.97 5.27
C ILE A 65 6.41 5.01 6.46
N ASP A 66 6.77 5.54 7.63
CA ASP A 66 6.60 4.86 8.90
C ASP A 66 5.28 5.33 9.54
N ILE A 67 4.28 4.45 9.63
CA ILE A 67 3.00 4.78 10.26
C ILE A 67 3.18 5.13 11.76
N GLY A 68 4.23 4.65 12.41
CA GLY A 68 4.56 5.01 13.78
C GLY A 68 4.83 6.50 13.98
N ASP A 69 5.27 7.21 12.94
CA ASP A 69 5.46 8.66 12.95
C ASP A 69 4.13 9.42 12.89
N HIS A 70 3.06 8.76 12.44
CA HIS A 70 1.74 9.36 12.23
C HIS A 70 0.70 8.94 13.27
N ALA A 71 0.83 7.74 13.85
CA ALA A 71 -0.10 7.23 14.85
C ALA A 71 0.57 6.23 15.80
N THR A 72 0.56 6.56 17.10
CA THR A 72 1.18 5.71 18.14
C THR A 72 0.14 5.02 19.03
N SER A 73 -0.99 5.67 19.27
CA SER A 73 -2.10 5.09 20.02
C SER A 73 -3.09 4.36 19.11
N ASP A 74 -3.89 3.46 19.70
CA ASP A 74 -4.97 2.79 18.96
C ASP A 74 -6.06 3.78 18.52
N GLU A 75 -6.26 4.87 19.26
CA GLU A 75 -7.19 5.95 18.90
C GLU A 75 -6.71 6.70 17.66
N ASP A 76 -5.42 7.06 17.59
CA ASP A 76 -4.84 7.72 16.42
C ASP A 76 -4.95 6.81 15.18
N LYS A 77 -4.66 5.51 15.34
CA LYS A 77 -4.78 4.54 14.25
C LYS A 77 -6.22 4.38 13.77
N ALA A 78 -7.19 4.42 14.69
CA ALA A 78 -8.60 4.39 14.34
C ALA A 78 -9.01 5.65 13.55
N ALA A 79 -8.53 6.83 13.95
CA ALA A 79 -8.79 8.08 13.24
C ALA A 79 -8.16 8.09 11.83
N LEU A 80 -6.92 7.59 11.67
CA LEU A 80 -6.30 7.43 10.36
C LEU A 80 -7.11 6.46 9.49
N ARG A 81 -7.58 5.34 10.05
CA ARG A 81 -8.40 4.37 9.33
C ARG A 81 -9.72 5.00 8.84
N GLU A 82 -10.41 5.75 9.68
CA GLU A 82 -11.66 6.43 9.30
C GLU A 82 -11.42 7.44 8.16
N THR A 83 -10.35 8.23 8.27
CA THR A 83 -9.95 9.20 7.24
C THR A 83 -9.61 8.49 5.92
N PHE A 84 -8.88 7.39 5.99
CA PHE A 84 -8.53 6.57 4.82
C PHE A 84 -9.75 5.99 4.12
N LEU A 85 -10.69 5.40 4.88
CA LEU A 85 -11.91 4.82 4.32
C LEU A 85 -12.79 5.90 3.67
N THR A 86 -12.85 7.09 4.27
CA THR A 86 -13.57 8.24 3.70
C THR A 86 -12.95 8.64 2.36
N ALA A 87 -11.64 8.89 2.32
CA ALA A 87 -10.95 9.28 1.09
C ALA A 87 -11.01 8.21 -0.02
N LEU A 88 -10.90 6.93 0.35
CA LEU A 88 -11.05 5.81 -0.58
C LEU A 88 -12.47 5.75 -1.17
N SER A 89 -13.48 5.88 -0.31
CA SER A 89 -14.89 5.89 -0.73
C SER A 89 -15.21 7.06 -1.66
N GLU A 90 -14.71 8.26 -1.33
CA GLU A 90 -14.87 9.45 -2.16
C GLU A 90 -14.21 9.26 -3.54
N GLY A 91 -12.94 8.83 -3.57
CA GLY A 91 -12.22 8.62 -4.82
C GLY A 91 -12.85 7.55 -5.72
N CYS A 92 -13.33 6.45 -5.16
CA CYS A 92 -14.05 5.43 -5.93
C CYS A 92 -15.46 5.85 -6.36
N SER A 93 -16.09 6.80 -5.65
CA SER A 93 -17.38 7.37 -6.04
C SER A 93 -17.24 8.41 -7.16
N ASP A 94 -16.14 9.17 -7.14
CA ASP A 94 -15.83 10.17 -8.17
C ASP A 94 -15.54 9.54 -9.53
N ASP A 95 -14.80 8.42 -9.55
CA ASP A 95 -14.55 7.64 -10.76
C ASP A 95 -14.47 6.13 -10.45
N LYS A 96 -15.58 5.42 -10.69
CA LYS A 96 -15.67 3.97 -10.50
C LYS A 96 -14.73 3.18 -11.44
N ASP A 97 -14.32 3.77 -12.56
CA ASP A 97 -13.47 3.11 -13.57
C ASP A 97 -11.98 3.46 -13.37
N ALA A 98 -11.64 4.27 -12.37
CA ALA A 98 -10.26 4.53 -11.97
C ALA A 98 -9.59 3.29 -11.41
N LEU A 99 -8.28 3.14 -11.67
CA LEU A 99 -7.46 2.09 -11.07
C LEU A 99 -7.45 2.21 -9.55
N LEU A 100 -7.84 1.14 -8.86
CA LEU A 100 -7.94 1.08 -7.41
C LEU A 100 -6.61 1.40 -6.75
N GLY A 101 -5.48 0.91 -7.28
CA GLY A 101 -4.16 1.22 -6.76
C GLY A 101 -3.85 2.73 -6.73
N GLY A 102 -4.29 3.48 -7.74
CA GLY A 102 -4.14 4.93 -7.78
C GLY A 102 -5.06 5.65 -6.80
N VAL A 103 -6.29 5.17 -6.63
CA VAL A 103 -7.23 5.72 -5.64
C VAL A 103 -6.72 5.47 -4.22
N VAL A 104 -6.23 4.26 -3.93
CA VAL A 104 -5.62 3.90 -2.64
C VAL A 104 -4.39 4.74 -2.35
N ASP A 105 -3.50 4.95 -3.34
CA ASP A 105 -2.33 5.83 -3.16
C ASP A 105 -2.73 7.26 -2.78
N ASN A 106 -3.73 7.83 -3.46
CA ASN A 106 -4.26 9.15 -3.11
C ASN A 106 -4.94 9.16 -1.73
N ALA A 107 -5.67 8.11 -1.37
CA ALA A 107 -6.27 7.99 -0.05
C ALA A 107 -5.19 7.98 1.05
N VAL A 108 -4.11 7.20 0.89
CA VAL A 108 -2.96 7.21 1.83
C VAL A 108 -2.38 8.61 1.98
N LYS A 109 -2.15 9.32 0.87
CA LYS A 109 -1.62 10.69 0.92
C LYS A 109 -2.55 11.63 1.68
N THR A 110 -3.84 11.62 1.37
CA THR A 110 -4.85 12.46 2.03
C THR A 110 -4.91 12.16 3.52
N THR A 111 -4.92 10.89 3.91
CA THR A 111 -4.95 10.45 5.31
C THR A 111 -3.76 10.97 6.11
N LEU A 112 -2.58 11.02 5.50
CA LEU A 112 -1.34 11.40 6.17
C LEU A 112 -0.97 12.87 5.96
N GLY A 113 -1.76 13.62 5.17
CA GLY A 113 -1.51 15.04 4.86
C GLY A 113 -0.31 15.28 3.94
N LEU A 114 -0.09 14.42 2.94
CA LEU A 114 1.07 14.42 2.02
C LEU A 114 0.77 14.92 0.60
#